data_AF-A0AAU8KDE4-F1
#
_entry.id   AF-A0AAU8KDE4-F1
#
_cell.length_a   1.000
_cell.length_b   1.000
_cell.length_c   1.000
_cell.angle_alpha   90.00
_cell.angle_beta   90.00
_cell.angle_gamma   90.00
#
_symmetry.space_group_name_H-M   'P 1'
#
loop_
_entity.id
_entity.type
_entity.pdbx_description
1 polymer ?
#
loop_
_entity_poly.entity_id
_entity_poly.type
_entity_poly.pdbx_seq_one_letter_code
_entity_poly.pdbx_strand_id
1 'polypeptide(L)'
;MATLLRGEVPVILQPAGTAQYKGAYCPPGVPFAEVRRGPFDGKADIMARPDADGELPRHMTFGSGAVVYEYDGKDAKGRAVYRYSPLLSPSHRSVMDGVAEVYAEHKTKEQQR
;
A
#
# COMPACT_ATOMS: atom_id res chain seq x y z
N MET A 1 9.36 25.97 12.53
CA MET A 1 8.58 25.95 11.27
C MET A 1 9.40 25.16 10.26
N ALA A 2 8.92 23.98 9.86
CA ALA A 2 9.67 23.11 8.94
C ALA A 2 9.61 23.71 7.52
N THR A 3 10.77 24.06 6.98
CA THR A 3 10.94 24.51 5.61
C THR A 3 10.68 23.32 4.70
N LEU A 4 9.44 23.16 4.22
CA LEU A 4 9.16 22.31 3.06
C LEU A 4 10.06 22.83 1.94
N LEU A 5 11.03 22.03 1.51
CA LEU A 5 11.82 22.31 0.31
C LEU A 5 10.80 22.55 -0.81
N ARG A 6 10.80 23.76 -1.38
CA ARG A 6 9.82 24.20 -2.40
C ARG A 6 9.53 23.07 -3.39
N GLY A 7 8.38 22.43 -3.28
CA GLY A 7 7.91 21.41 -4.21
C GLY A 7 7.46 20.08 -3.59
N GLU A 8 7.84 19.74 -2.36
CA GLU A 8 7.41 18.46 -1.76
C GLU A 8 5.91 18.46 -1.46
N VAL A 9 5.21 17.39 -1.87
CA VAL A 9 3.78 17.21 -1.67
C VAL A 9 3.54 16.11 -0.62
N PRO A 10 2.76 16.38 0.43
CA PRO A 10 2.38 15.35 1.41
C PRO A 10 1.63 14.21 0.75
N VAL A 11 2.04 12.98 1.08
CA VAL A 11 1.45 11.74 0.56
C VAL A 11 0.64 11.05 1.65
N ILE A 12 -0.49 10.46 1.24
CA ILE A 12 -1.22 9.49 2.05
C ILE A 12 -1.24 8.15 1.33
N LEU A 13 -0.78 7.12 2.02
CA LEU A 13 -0.86 5.74 1.55
C LEU A 13 -2.17 5.11 1.98
N GLN A 14 -2.89 4.55 1.01
CA GLN A 14 -4.18 3.92 1.22
C GLN A 14 -4.17 2.46 0.76
N PRO A 15 -5.04 1.62 1.34
CA PRO A 15 -5.27 0.27 0.84
C PRO A 15 -5.63 0.25 -0.65
N ALA A 16 -5.31 -0.88 -1.28
CA ALA A 16 -5.62 -1.13 -2.68
C ALA A 16 -7.11 -0.89 -2.94
N GLY A 17 -7.43 -0.21 -4.03
CA GLY A 17 -8.80 -0.09 -4.52
C GLY A 17 -9.28 -1.40 -5.14
N THR A 18 -10.58 -1.50 -5.41
CA THR A 18 -11.18 -2.69 -6.04
C THR A 18 -10.56 -2.98 -7.41
N ALA A 19 -10.18 -1.94 -8.15
CA ALA A 19 -9.52 -2.08 -9.46
C ALA A 19 -8.08 -2.59 -9.34
N GLN A 20 -7.28 -2.01 -8.43
CA GLN A 20 -5.87 -2.38 -8.22
C GLN A 20 -5.71 -3.80 -7.66
N TYR A 21 -6.73 -4.28 -6.94
CA TYR A 21 -6.77 -5.62 -6.38
C TYR A 21 -7.26 -6.69 -7.39
N LYS A 22 -7.95 -6.31 -8.48
CA LYS A 22 -8.56 -7.29 -9.39
C LYS A 22 -7.50 -8.18 -10.05
N GLY A 23 -7.44 -9.45 -9.64
CA GLY A 23 -6.44 -10.43 -10.12
C GLY A 23 -5.21 -10.59 -9.23
N ALA A 24 -5.15 -9.87 -8.09
CA ALA A 24 -4.12 -10.06 -7.09
C ALA A 24 -4.23 -11.44 -6.41
N TYR A 25 -3.10 -11.92 -5.88
CA TYR A 25 -3.07 -13.16 -5.13
C TYR A 25 -3.85 -13.02 -3.81
N CYS A 26 -4.85 -13.87 -3.61
CA CYS A 26 -5.65 -13.93 -2.39
C CYS A 26 -5.52 -15.33 -1.78
N PRO A 27 -4.83 -15.48 -0.65
CA PRO A 27 -4.76 -16.76 0.03
C PRO A 27 -6.14 -17.19 0.53
N PRO A 28 -6.45 -18.50 0.54
CA PRO A 28 -7.68 -19.01 1.12
C PRO A 28 -7.71 -18.76 2.63
N GLY A 29 -8.84 -18.28 3.15
CA GLY A 29 -9.03 -18.06 4.59
C GLY A 29 -8.55 -16.70 5.11
N VAL A 30 -7.88 -15.89 4.29
CA VAL A 30 -7.51 -14.51 4.65
C VAL A 30 -8.65 -13.55 4.25
N PRO A 31 -9.11 -12.67 5.16
CA PRO A 31 -10.13 -11.69 4.82
C PRO A 31 -9.66 -10.71 3.75
N PHE A 32 -10.55 -10.35 2.81
CA PHE A 32 -10.25 -9.38 1.75
C PHE A 32 -9.75 -8.02 2.25
N ALA A 33 -10.13 -7.63 3.47
CA ALA A 33 -9.65 -6.40 4.10
C ALA A 33 -8.13 -6.43 4.35
N GLU A 34 -7.57 -7.59 4.68
CA GLU A 34 -6.13 -7.77 4.90
C GLU A 34 -5.37 -7.86 3.59
N VAL A 35 -5.93 -8.50 2.57
CA VAL A 35 -5.25 -8.63 1.26
C VAL A 35 -5.09 -7.28 0.55
N ARG A 36 -6.00 -6.34 0.82
CA ARG A 36 -5.93 -4.99 0.26
C ARG A 36 -4.94 -4.10 1.00
N ARG A 37 -4.46 -4.50 2.18
CA ARG A 37 -3.56 -3.67 2.99
C ARG A 37 -2.12 -3.81 2.52
N GLY A 38 -1.53 -2.68 2.18
CA GLY A 38 -0.10 -2.57 1.99
C GLY A 38 0.62 -2.36 3.34
N PRO A 39 1.91 -2.75 3.46
CA PRO A 39 2.66 -2.62 4.71
C PRO A 39 2.85 -1.18 5.21
N PHE A 40 2.67 -0.19 4.34
CA PHE A 40 2.87 1.22 4.64
C PHE A 40 1.55 2.00 4.67
N ASP A 41 0.41 1.32 4.63
CA ASP A 41 -0.90 1.97 4.64
C ASP A 41 -1.10 2.83 5.89
N GLY A 42 -1.71 4.00 5.72
CA GLY A 42 -1.96 4.94 6.82
C GLY A 42 -0.76 5.78 7.22
N LYS A 43 0.44 5.55 6.65
CA LYS A 43 1.57 6.47 6.81
C LYS A 43 1.27 7.81 6.14
N ALA A 44 1.53 8.88 6.87
CA ALA A 44 1.27 10.27 6.47
C ALA A 44 2.52 11.16 6.61
N ASP A 45 3.64 10.58 7.01
CA ASP A 45 4.97 11.19 7.10
C ASP A 45 5.75 11.10 5.79
N ILE A 46 5.10 10.69 4.70
CA ILE A 46 5.72 10.48 3.40
C ILE A 46 5.50 11.72 2.53
N MET A 47 6.56 12.16 1.88
CA MET A 47 6.55 13.26 0.94
C MET A 47 6.93 12.73 -0.45
N ALA A 48 6.17 13.13 -1.47
CA ALA A 48 6.54 12.90 -2.86
C ALA A 48 7.15 14.19 -3.42
N ARG A 49 8.22 14.02 -4.18
CA ARG A 49 8.84 15.11 -4.93
C ARG A 49 8.32 15.07 -6.37
N PRO A 50 7.64 16.13 -6.83
CA PRO A 50 7.30 16.28 -8.24
C PRO A 50 8.53 16.34 -9.12
N ASP A 51 8.38 15.97 -10.38
CA ASP A 51 9.42 16.11 -11.40
C ASP A 51 9.62 17.58 -11.85
N ALA A 52 10.44 17.77 -12.88
CA ALA A 52 10.72 19.10 -13.43
C ALA A 52 9.48 19.79 -14.04
N ASP A 53 8.48 19.01 -14.45
CA ASP A 53 7.23 19.47 -15.03
C ASP A 53 6.14 19.70 -13.96
N GLY A 54 6.44 19.34 -12.70
CA GLY A 54 5.52 19.46 -11.56
C GLY A 54 4.57 18.28 -11.40
N GLU A 55 4.78 17.20 -12.16
CA GLU A 55 4.00 15.98 -12.08
C GLU A 55 4.51 15.06 -10.98
N LEU A 56 3.59 14.36 -10.33
CA LEU A 56 3.94 13.42 -9.26
C LEU A 56 4.32 12.05 -9.84
N PRO A 57 5.24 11.32 -9.20
CA PRO A 57 5.59 9.97 -9.62
C PRO A 57 4.35 9.09 -9.72
N ARG A 58 4.13 8.46 -10.87
CA ARG A 58 2.97 7.56 -11.03
C ARG A 58 3.03 6.36 -10.08
N HIS A 59 4.23 5.88 -9.78
CA HIS A 59 4.47 4.75 -8.88
C HIS A 59 5.46 5.14 -7.79
N MET A 60 5.14 4.77 -6.56
CA MET A 60 6.00 4.93 -5.40
C MET A 60 6.41 3.55 -4.91
N THR A 61 7.71 3.35 -4.75
CA THR A 61 8.25 2.05 -4.38
C THR A 61 8.94 2.10 -3.03
N PHE A 62 8.81 1.02 -2.25
CA PHE A 62 9.39 0.87 -0.93
C PHE A 62 10.09 -0.47 -0.81
N GLY A 63 11.01 -0.57 0.16
CA GLY A 63 11.77 -1.80 0.40
C GLY A 63 12.55 -2.23 -0.84
N SER A 64 13.27 -1.29 -1.46
CA SER A 64 14.06 -1.54 -2.68
C SER A 64 13.25 -2.04 -3.88
N GLY A 65 11.99 -1.60 -4.03
CA GLY A 65 11.12 -2.00 -5.13
C GLY A 65 10.16 -3.15 -4.81
N ALA A 66 10.22 -3.71 -3.61
CA ALA A 66 9.39 -4.84 -3.20
C ALA A 66 7.89 -4.49 -3.09
N VAL A 67 7.59 -3.26 -2.66
CA VAL A 67 6.23 -2.78 -2.41
C VAL A 67 5.99 -1.57 -3.30
N VAL A 68 4.91 -1.61 -4.08
CA VAL A 68 4.54 -0.56 -5.03
C VAL A 68 3.18 0.01 -4.68
N TYR A 69 3.11 1.34 -4.67
CA TYR A 69 1.88 2.10 -4.59
C TYR A 69 1.69 2.92 -5.87
N GLU A 70 0.47 3.00 -6.37
CA GLU A 70 0.11 3.76 -7.55
C GLU A 70 -0.63 5.05 -7.16
N TYR A 71 -0.28 6.14 -7.84
CA TYR A 71 -0.93 7.42 -7.67
C TYR A 71 -2.41 7.37 -8.09
N ASP A 72 -3.30 7.71 -7.16
CA ASP A 72 -4.76 7.68 -7.32
C ASP A 72 -5.39 9.09 -7.37
N GLY A 73 -4.57 10.14 -7.33
CA GLY A 73 -5.01 11.54 -7.37
C GLY A 73 -4.68 12.30 -6.09
N LYS A 74 -5.42 13.38 -5.81
CA LYS A 74 -5.25 14.20 -4.60
C LYS A 74 -6.51 14.16 -3.75
N ASP A 75 -6.32 14.22 -2.44
CA ASP A 75 -7.44 14.36 -1.49
C ASP A 75 -7.94 15.82 -1.42
N ALA A 76 -9.04 16.04 -0.69
CA ALA A 76 -9.62 17.36 -0.49
C ALA A 76 -8.69 18.37 0.20
N LYS A 77 -7.59 17.90 0.81
CA LYS A 77 -6.56 18.73 1.46
C LYS A 77 -5.34 18.96 0.57
N GLY A 78 -5.38 18.49 -0.69
CA GLY A 78 -4.28 18.62 -1.65
C GLY A 78 -3.14 17.62 -1.44
N ARG A 79 -3.31 16.60 -0.60
CA ARG A 79 -2.33 15.53 -0.38
C ARG A 79 -2.42 14.51 -1.51
N ALA A 80 -1.28 14.04 -2.00
CA ALA A 80 -1.22 13.00 -3.00
C ALA A 80 -1.64 11.65 -2.42
N VAL A 81 -2.66 11.03 -2.99
CA VAL A 81 -3.16 9.71 -2.58
C VAL A 81 -2.45 8.67 -3.42
N TYR A 82 -1.81 7.72 -2.75
CA TYR A 82 -1.21 6.57 -3.39
C TYR A 82 -1.85 5.31 -2.83
N ARG A 83 -2.41 4.47 -3.70
CA ARG A 83 -3.03 3.21 -3.32
C ARG A 83 -2.08 2.06 -3.50
N TYR A 84 -2.11 1.12 -2.58
CA TYR A 84 -1.31 -0.09 -2.70
C TYR A 84 -1.66 -0.83 -4.00
N SER A 85 -0.64 -1.28 -4.73
CA SER A 85 -0.78 -2.04 -5.98
C SER A 85 -0.23 -3.45 -5.81
N PRO A 86 -1.07 -4.41 -5.36
CA PRO A 86 -0.70 -5.81 -5.20
C PRO A 86 -0.05 -6.43 -6.43
N LEU A 87 -0.62 -6.16 -7.61
CA LEU A 87 -0.15 -6.71 -8.89
C LEU A 87 1.26 -6.23 -9.28
N LEU A 88 1.62 -5.01 -8.85
CA LEU A 88 2.92 -4.42 -9.15
C LEU A 88 3.95 -4.70 -8.07
N SER A 89 3.54 -5.24 -6.92
CA SER A 89 4.39 -5.46 -5.75
C SER A 89 4.91 -6.90 -5.75
N PRO A 90 6.20 -7.16 -6.08
CA PRO A 90 6.73 -8.52 -6.11
C PRO A 90 6.63 -9.23 -4.76
N SER A 91 6.73 -8.48 -3.65
CA SER A 91 6.62 -9.06 -2.31
C SER A 91 5.19 -9.35 -1.87
N HIS A 92 4.17 -8.95 -2.65
CA HIS A 92 2.78 -9.11 -2.24
C HIS A 92 2.45 -10.55 -1.87
N ARG A 93 2.89 -11.49 -2.71
CA ARG A 93 2.66 -12.92 -2.46
C ARG A 93 3.31 -13.39 -1.17
N SER A 94 4.60 -13.11 -0.97
CA SER A 94 5.32 -13.52 0.25
C SER A 94 4.73 -12.90 1.52
N VAL A 95 4.29 -11.64 1.46
CA VAL A 95 3.61 -10.99 2.59
C VAL A 95 2.27 -11.68 2.87
N MET A 96 1.50 -12.00 1.84
CA MET A 96 0.21 -12.69 1.97
C MET A 96 0.34 -14.15 2.44
N ASP A 97 1.41 -14.84 2.04
CA ASP A 97 1.71 -16.19 2.52
C ASP A 97 1.95 -16.16 4.04
N GLY A 98 2.74 -15.22 4.55
CA GLY A 98 2.94 -15.04 5.98
C GLY A 98 1.66 -14.66 6.74
N VAL A 99 0.81 -13.80 6.16
CA VAL A 99 -0.50 -13.47 6.74
C VAL A 99 -1.40 -14.72 6.79
N ALA A 100 -1.40 -15.53 5.73
CA ALA A 100 -2.18 -16.76 5.68
C ALA A 100 -1.75 -17.78 6.74
N GLU A 101 -0.45 -17.92 6.98
CA GLU A 101 0.09 -18.77 8.05
C GLU A 101 -0.41 -18.33 9.43
N VAL A 102 -0.32 -17.03 9.74
CA VAL A 102 -0.82 -16.49 11.01
C VAL A 102 -2.32 -16.75 11.18
N TYR A 103 -3.13 -16.51 10.14
CA TYR A 103 -4.57 -16.77 10.19
C TYR A 103 -4.90 -18.26 10.34
N ALA A 104 -4.13 -19.14 9.68
CA ALA A 104 -4.28 -20.58 9.83
C ALA A 104 -3.97 -21.03 11.26
N GLU A 105 -2.86 -20.56 11.85
CA GLU A 105 -2.50 -20.87 13.24
C GLU A 105 -3.55 -20.39 14.25
N HIS A 106 -4.07 -19.17 14.07
CA HIS A 106 -5.13 -18.63 14.92
C HIS A 106 -6.41 -19.46 14.84
N LYS A 107 -6.82 -19.86 13.63
CA LYS A 107 -8.00 -20.71 13.42
C LYS A 107 -7.84 -22.09 14.05
N THR A 108 -6.64 -22.68 14.01
CA THR A 108 -6.36 -23.96 14.68
C THR A 108 -6.40 -23.83 16.20
N LYS A 109 -5.89 -22.73 16.77
CA LYS A 109 -5.94 -22.47 18.22
C LYS A 109 -7.35 -22.19 18.74
N GLU A 110 -8.20 -21.55 17.95
CA GLU A 110 -9.62 -21.34 18.31
C GLU A 110 -10.43 -22.65 18.30
N GLN A 111 -10.08 -23.63 17.48
CA GLN A 111 -10.78 -24.93 17.43
C GLN A 111 -10.36 -25.90 18.55
N GLN A 112 -9.26 -25.62 19.26
CA GLN A 112 -8.76 -26.46 20.36
C GLN A 112 -9.17 -25.95 21.75
N ARG A 113 -9.99 -24.89 21.82
CA ARG A 113 -10.61 -24.37 23.05
C ARG A 113 -12.08 -24.77 23.12
#